data_AF-A0A5Q5CC57-F1
#
_entry.id   AF-A0A5Q5CC57-F1
#
_cell.length_a   1.000
_cell.length_b   1.000
_cell.length_c   1.000
_cell.angle_alpha   90.00
_cell.angle_beta   90.00
_cell.angle_gamma   90.00
#
_symmetry.space_group_name_H-M   'P 1'
#
loop_
_entity.id
_entity.type
_entity.pdbx_description
1 polymer ?
#
loop_
_entity_poly.entity_id
_entity_poly.type
_entity_poly.pdbx_seq_one_letter_code
_entity_poly.pdbx_strand_id
1 'polypeptide(L)'
;MADQKCKECGTLNAADVRFCKSCDAFLDPQPAPEPGPVQPSPDDNRAQPPQVELAATEASVSPDTAGAVEIRIRNGSTIVDAYRVDPVDPPEWLVVEQPEIRLMPGENKSVKVTFSIRAGSFVEAQTVKVPLRICSLRDLAKFAETQVALVVPPSGPKVSITARPTVVSVEDETSGKFQIILDNRASNHARRVVLSGTDPEATVLFHFVSPTEEVAAGKSSTVEVRFDVPPLDEGERRTRQLTVTATDGDESDSAVVTVEQEQSATLPLKLRLQPSKLRVEDCPVADLTLLIDNSDGKHDRAVRLEGRDPENAIRFTFPTPEVEVKAGKVATLRFSVSAKQPPAGELTLRDFTVVAAEGTRESETGGTFTQVTSQPPILTAELRLHPETLRRRDRTNGTYQVTLENHDRSQWLQANLFAWDQERMMRFSFAPDRFDIPPGGSTAAWLSVSAPKPPRGKEVTRTFQVEASDGVESVTRNGTLVQSGSNWIPIVRAVLTLLGGIAVAVGTFTPWMINLPDYWITELPRIGSATDDVERTQPAIRAAILFMAVMMTIGLAGRGGKATVSAAVLIATTLIGYFVYVSSQVSTGGPMYGAYLIGAGALIGAAGGLLGRL
;
A
#
# COMPACT_ATOMS: atom_id res chain seq x y z
N MET A 1 -11.55 -97.58 -30.56
CA MET A 1 -10.97 -98.93 -30.65
C MET A 1 -11.65 -99.78 -29.58
N ALA A 2 -12.23 -100.93 -29.94
CA ALA A 2 -13.07 -101.73 -29.03
C ALA A 2 -12.27 -102.88 -28.39
N ASP A 3 -12.52 -103.17 -27.11
CA ASP A 3 -11.87 -104.24 -26.34
C ASP A 3 -12.16 -105.64 -26.94
N GLN A 4 -11.18 -106.53 -26.88
CA GLN A 4 -11.24 -107.89 -27.45
C GLN A 4 -11.53 -108.96 -26.38
N LYS A 5 -12.51 -109.83 -26.64
CA LYS A 5 -12.91 -110.92 -25.73
C LYS A 5 -12.20 -112.23 -26.10
N CYS A 6 -11.54 -112.87 -25.13
CA CYS A 6 -10.88 -114.16 -25.31
C CYS A 6 -11.87 -115.28 -25.65
N LYS A 7 -11.59 -116.05 -26.70
CA LYS A 7 -12.45 -117.17 -27.14
C LYS A 7 -12.36 -118.41 -26.23
N GLU A 8 -11.27 -118.57 -25.50
CA GLU A 8 -11.06 -119.72 -24.60
C GLU A 8 -11.71 -119.52 -23.22
N CYS A 9 -11.51 -118.36 -22.58
CA CYS A 9 -12.02 -118.12 -21.22
C CYS A 9 -13.04 -116.98 -21.09
N GLY A 10 -13.34 -116.25 -22.16
CA GLY A 10 -14.33 -115.18 -22.17
C GLY A 10 -13.89 -113.86 -21.52
N THR A 11 -12.65 -113.73 -21.04
CA THR A 11 -12.14 -112.49 -20.41
C THR A 11 -11.96 -111.36 -21.44
N LEU A 12 -12.31 -110.12 -21.08
CA LEU A 12 -12.10 -108.91 -21.90
C LEU A 12 -10.69 -108.34 -21.71
N ASN A 13 -10.02 -108.03 -22.82
CA ASN A 13 -8.65 -107.51 -22.90
C ASN A 13 -8.64 -106.25 -23.78
N ALA A 14 -7.72 -105.31 -23.52
CA ALA A 14 -7.57 -104.12 -24.34
C ALA A 14 -7.11 -104.48 -25.77
N ALA A 15 -7.38 -103.60 -26.74
CA ALA A 15 -7.22 -103.90 -28.17
C ALA A 15 -5.76 -104.09 -28.66
N ASP A 16 -4.77 -103.75 -27.82
CA ASP A 16 -3.33 -103.78 -28.12
C ASP A 16 -2.58 -104.97 -27.49
N VAL A 17 -3.26 -105.81 -26.69
CA VAL A 17 -2.65 -106.94 -25.97
C VAL A 17 -2.78 -108.24 -26.78
N ARG A 18 -1.66 -108.95 -27.03
CA ARG A 18 -1.61 -110.15 -27.91
C ARG A 18 -1.93 -111.48 -27.22
N PHE A 19 -1.91 -111.51 -25.89
CA PHE A 19 -2.21 -112.70 -25.10
C PHE A 19 -3.23 -112.35 -24.02
N CYS A 20 -4.11 -113.29 -23.71
CA CYS A 20 -5.13 -113.08 -22.69
C CYS A 20 -4.50 -113.01 -21.31
N LYS A 21 -4.74 -111.91 -20.59
CA LYS A 21 -4.18 -111.69 -19.24
C LYS A 21 -4.57 -112.73 -18.18
N SER A 22 -5.56 -113.59 -18.48
CA SER A 22 -6.14 -114.53 -17.51
C SER A 22 -5.71 -115.97 -17.72
N CYS A 23 -5.63 -116.43 -18.97
CA CYS A 23 -5.32 -117.82 -19.30
C CYS A 23 -4.14 -117.99 -20.26
N ASP A 24 -3.44 -116.90 -20.58
CA ASP A 24 -2.28 -116.84 -21.48
C ASP A 24 -2.53 -117.37 -22.91
N ALA A 25 -3.79 -117.60 -23.28
CA ALA A 25 -4.18 -117.96 -24.63
C ALA A 25 -3.96 -116.77 -25.58
N PHE A 26 -3.38 -117.04 -26.75
CA PHE A 26 -3.15 -116.04 -27.79
C PHE A 26 -4.48 -115.45 -28.28
N LEU A 27 -4.56 -114.13 -28.37
CA LEU A 27 -5.71 -113.41 -28.89
C LEU A 27 -5.41 -113.04 -30.33
N ASP A 28 -6.10 -113.67 -31.28
CA ASP A 28 -5.92 -113.40 -32.70
C ASP A 28 -6.19 -111.91 -33.01
N PRO A 29 -5.19 -111.15 -33.49
CA PRO A 29 -5.44 -109.82 -34.02
C PRO A 29 -6.35 -109.97 -35.25
N GLN A 30 -7.50 -109.29 -35.28
CA GLN A 30 -8.24 -109.19 -36.53
C GLN A 30 -7.37 -108.45 -37.56
N PRO A 31 -7.12 -109.05 -38.75
CA PRO A 31 -6.34 -108.42 -39.79
C PRO A 31 -7.11 -107.23 -40.37
N ALA A 32 -6.44 -106.08 -40.48
CA ALA A 32 -6.84 -105.03 -41.42
C ALA A 32 -6.90 -105.64 -42.83
N PRO A 33 -7.85 -105.24 -43.69
CA PRO A 33 -7.98 -105.83 -45.01
C PRO A 33 -6.70 -105.60 -45.82
N GLU A 34 -6.05 -106.70 -46.20
CA GLU A 34 -4.92 -106.67 -47.11
C GLU A 34 -5.35 -106.15 -48.49
N PRO A 35 -4.50 -105.38 -49.18
CA PRO A 35 -4.74 -104.96 -50.54
C PRO A 35 -4.83 -106.19 -51.44
N GLY A 36 -5.96 -106.36 -52.11
CA GLY A 36 -6.12 -107.41 -53.11
C GLY A 36 -5.07 -107.27 -54.23
N PRO A 37 -4.78 -108.36 -54.96
CA PRO A 37 -3.91 -108.32 -56.11
C PRO A 37 -4.57 -107.44 -57.19
N VAL A 38 -4.06 -106.22 -57.37
CA VAL A 38 -4.31 -105.48 -58.61
C VAL A 38 -3.44 -106.14 -59.66
N GLN A 39 -4.07 -106.98 -60.47
CA GLN A 39 -3.60 -107.34 -61.80
C GLN A 39 -3.06 -106.08 -62.50
N PRO A 40 -2.02 -106.15 -63.35
CA PRO A 40 -1.74 -105.05 -64.25
C PRO A 40 -3.02 -104.78 -65.05
N SER A 41 -3.68 -103.65 -64.77
CA SER A 41 -4.63 -103.13 -65.73
C SER A 41 -3.87 -102.98 -67.04
N PRO A 42 -4.36 -103.55 -68.15
CA PRO A 42 -3.79 -103.25 -69.46
C PRO A 42 -3.83 -101.73 -69.63
N ASP A 43 -2.76 -101.16 -70.18
CA ASP A 43 -2.64 -99.74 -70.56
C ASP A 43 -3.98 -99.10 -70.93
N ASP A 44 -4.61 -98.41 -69.97
CA ASP A 44 -5.75 -97.52 -70.25
C ASP A 44 -5.46 -96.07 -69.90
N ASN A 45 -4.26 -95.75 -69.40
CA ASN A 45 -3.86 -94.35 -69.24
C ASN A 45 -2.92 -93.88 -70.36
N ARG A 46 -3.51 -93.77 -71.55
CA ARG A 46 -2.84 -93.17 -72.73
C ARG A 46 -2.60 -91.66 -72.58
N ALA A 47 -3.21 -91.02 -71.59
CA ALA A 47 -3.05 -89.59 -71.29
C ALA A 47 -1.73 -89.32 -70.55
N GLN A 48 -0.97 -88.35 -71.03
CA GLN A 48 0.28 -87.88 -70.45
C GLN A 48 0.18 -86.38 -70.10
N PRO A 49 0.97 -85.89 -69.11
CA PRO A 49 1.09 -84.46 -68.87
C PRO A 49 1.48 -83.71 -70.15
N PRO A 50 0.84 -82.58 -70.46
CA PRO A 50 1.22 -81.80 -71.63
C PRO A 50 2.63 -81.21 -71.46
N GLN A 51 3.35 -81.01 -72.56
CA GLN A 51 4.52 -80.13 -72.55
C GLN A 51 4.05 -78.70 -72.78
N VAL A 52 4.47 -77.78 -71.92
CA VAL A 52 4.00 -76.40 -71.91
C VAL A 52 5.19 -75.44 -72.01
N GLU A 53 5.07 -74.46 -72.89
CA GLU A 53 6.04 -73.38 -73.06
C GLU A 53 5.29 -72.04 -73.13
N LEU A 54 5.72 -71.06 -72.33
CA LEU A 54 5.17 -69.71 -72.35
C LEU A 54 5.91 -68.87 -73.38
N ALA A 55 5.18 -68.19 -74.27
CA ALA A 55 5.78 -67.22 -75.18
C ALA A 55 6.25 -65.95 -74.45
N ALA A 56 5.56 -65.58 -73.37
CA ALA A 56 5.92 -64.50 -72.46
C ALA A 56 5.63 -64.93 -71.03
N THR A 57 6.52 -64.60 -70.10
CA THR A 57 6.34 -64.90 -68.66
C THR A 57 5.67 -63.76 -67.90
N GLU A 58 5.33 -62.67 -68.58
CA GLU A 58 4.81 -61.43 -67.99
C GLU A 58 3.68 -60.85 -68.85
N ALA A 59 2.65 -60.30 -68.21
CA ALA A 59 1.60 -59.53 -68.87
C ALA A 59 1.16 -58.35 -67.99
N SER A 60 0.96 -57.19 -68.62
CA SER A 60 0.43 -56.01 -67.93
C SER A 60 -1.11 -56.04 -67.93
N VAL A 61 -1.71 -55.77 -66.77
CA VAL A 61 -3.17 -55.73 -66.58
C VAL A 61 -3.55 -54.42 -65.90
N SER A 62 -4.49 -53.69 -66.49
CA SER A 62 -5.07 -52.48 -65.91
C SER A 62 -6.60 -52.59 -65.86
N PRO A 63 -7.31 -51.71 -65.13
CA PRO A 63 -8.77 -51.76 -65.04
C PRO A 63 -9.47 -51.74 -66.41
N ASP A 64 -8.90 -51.03 -67.38
CA ASP A 64 -9.48 -50.84 -68.72
C ASP A 64 -8.80 -51.70 -69.80
N THR A 65 -7.67 -52.37 -69.48
CA THR A 65 -6.89 -53.16 -70.46
C THR A 65 -6.56 -54.53 -69.91
N ALA A 66 -7.12 -55.56 -70.53
CA ALA A 66 -6.79 -56.95 -70.22
C ALA A 66 -5.38 -57.30 -70.72
N GLY A 67 -4.60 -57.97 -69.88
CA GLY A 67 -3.33 -58.59 -70.27
C GLY A 67 -3.57 -59.93 -70.95
N ALA A 68 -2.64 -60.39 -71.77
CA ALA A 68 -2.74 -61.72 -72.36
C ALA A 68 -1.37 -62.34 -72.55
N VAL A 69 -1.32 -63.67 -72.44
CA VAL A 69 -0.13 -64.48 -72.70
C VAL A 69 -0.48 -65.62 -73.65
N GLU A 70 0.44 -65.94 -74.56
CA GLU A 70 0.34 -67.15 -75.36
C GLU A 70 1.03 -68.33 -74.68
N ILE A 71 0.28 -69.41 -74.49
CA ILE A 71 0.75 -70.69 -73.95
C ILE A 71 0.79 -71.70 -75.09
N ARG A 72 1.98 -72.23 -75.39
CA ARG A 72 2.15 -73.32 -76.34
C ARG A 72 2.00 -74.64 -75.61
N ILE A 73 1.01 -75.42 -76.01
CA ILE A 73 0.68 -76.72 -75.41
C ILE A 73 0.95 -77.80 -76.45
N ARG A 74 1.69 -78.84 -76.07
CA ARG A 74 1.92 -80.03 -76.89
C ARG A 74 1.35 -81.27 -76.20
N ASN A 75 0.55 -82.03 -76.94
CA ASN A 75 -0.02 -83.29 -76.49
C ASN A 75 1.03 -84.41 -76.55
N GLY A 76 1.52 -84.86 -75.40
CA GLY A 76 2.43 -86.01 -75.28
C GLY A 76 1.74 -87.37 -75.29
N SER A 77 0.40 -87.40 -75.21
CA SER A 77 -0.43 -88.60 -75.14
C SER A 77 -0.50 -89.33 -76.49
N THR A 78 -0.81 -90.62 -76.48
CA THR A 78 -1.06 -91.41 -77.71
C THR A 78 -2.52 -91.31 -78.19
N ILE A 79 -3.33 -90.47 -77.53
CA ILE A 79 -4.75 -90.21 -77.83
C ILE A 79 -5.02 -88.73 -78.08
N VAL A 80 -6.15 -88.43 -78.73
CA VAL A 80 -6.70 -87.07 -78.79
C VAL A 80 -7.13 -86.65 -77.40
N ASP A 81 -6.56 -85.55 -76.93
CA ASP A 81 -6.84 -85.00 -75.60
C ASP A 81 -7.30 -83.55 -75.69
N ALA A 82 -8.01 -83.10 -74.67
CA ALA A 82 -8.45 -81.74 -74.50
C ALA A 82 -7.78 -81.15 -73.25
N TYR A 83 -7.27 -79.94 -73.35
CA TYR A 83 -6.57 -79.26 -72.25
C TYR A 83 -7.31 -78.00 -71.82
N ARG A 84 -7.27 -77.75 -70.50
CA ARG A 84 -7.80 -76.55 -69.84
C ARG A 84 -6.71 -75.94 -68.95
N VAL A 85 -6.67 -74.61 -68.85
CA VAL A 85 -5.65 -73.88 -68.08
C VAL A 85 -6.26 -73.35 -66.78
N ASP A 86 -6.17 -74.06 -65.67
CA ASP A 86 -6.80 -73.58 -64.43
C ASP A 86 -5.81 -72.73 -63.62
N PRO A 87 -6.12 -71.46 -63.26
CA PRO A 87 -5.29 -70.72 -62.32
C PRO A 87 -5.38 -71.37 -60.94
N VAL A 88 -4.25 -71.46 -60.24
CA VAL A 88 -4.17 -72.03 -58.88
C VAL A 88 -4.19 -70.88 -57.87
N ASP A 89 -5.16 -70.90 -56.96
CA ASP A 89 -5.38 -69.86 -55.95
C ASP A 89 -5.30 -68.42 -56.51
N PRO A 90 -6.07 -68.08 -57.57
CA PRO A 90 -6.01 -66.75 -58.16
C PRO A 90 -6.47 -65.69 -57.16
N PRO A 91 -5.92 -64.45 -57.22
CA PRO A 91 -6.46 -63.32 -56.47
C PRO A 91 -7.95 -63.11 -56.75
N GLU A 92 -8.74 -62.72 -55.74
CA GLU A 92 -10.19 -62.56 -55.89
C GLU A 92 -10.61 -61.52 -56.94
N TRP A 93 -9.74 -60.56 -57.23
CA TRP A 93 -9.96 -59.54 -58.25
C TRP A 93 -9.68 -60.03 -59.68
N LEU A 94 -9.01 -61.18 -59.87
CA LEU A 94 -8.57 -61.65 -61.17
C LEU A 94 -9.68 -62.42 -61.89
N VAL A 95 -9.89 -62.10 -63.16
CA VAL A 95 -10.71 -62.87 -64.10
C VAL A 95 -9.77 -63.45 -65.17
N VAL A 96 -9.86 -64.76 -65.38
CA VAL A 96 -9.06 -65.49 -66.37
C VAL A 96 -10.00 -66.05 -67.43
N GLU A 97 -9.77 -65.68 -68.68
CA GLU A 97 -10.52 -66.19 -69.83
C GLU A 97 -9.61 -67.04 -70.73
N GLN A 98 -10.10 -68.21 -71.11
CA GLN A 98 -9.36 -69.14 -71.96
C GLN A 98 -10.27 -70.02 -72.82
N PRO A 99 -9.79 -70.45 -74.00
CA PRO A 99 -10.48 -71.45 -74.79
C PRO A 99 -10.15 -72.88 -74.32
N GLU A 100 -11.08 -73.82 -74.51
CA GLU A 100 -10.77 -75.27 -74.50
C GLU A 100 -10.03 -75.62 -75.80
N ILE A 101 -8.98 -76.44 -75.70
CA ILE A 101 -8.19 -76.84 -76.87
C ILE A 101 -8.13 -78.35 -76.96
N ARG A 102 -8.45 -78.87 -78.15
CA ARG A 102 -8.30 -80.28 -78.50
C ARG A 102 -7.09 -80.46 -79.39
N LEU A 103 -6.24 -81.42 -79.04
CA LEU A 103 -4.98 -81.70 -79.73
C LEU A 103 -4.87 -83.18 -80.07
N MET A 104 -4.46 -83.49 -81.29
CA MET A 104 -4.10 -84.84 -81.72
C MET A 104 -2.78 -85.28 -81.06
N PRO A 105 -2.48 -86.60 -81.00
CA PRO A 105 -1.20 -87.09 -80.50
C PRO A 105 0.00 -86.39 -81.17
N GLY A 106 0.88 -85.82 -80.37
CA GLY A 106 2.09 -85.11 -80.84
C GLY A 106 1.87 -83.69 -81.36
N GLU A 107 0.62 -83.24 -81.53
CA GLU A 107 0.28 -81.89 -82.01
C GLU A 107 0.66 -80.82 -80.98
N ASN A 108 1.07 -79.64 -81.47
CA ASN A 108 1.32 -78.46 -80.65
C ASN A 108 0.48 -77.26 -81.14
N LYS A 109 -0.09 -76.50 -80.20
CA LYS A 109 -0.89 -75.32 -80.51
C LYS A 109 -0.69 -74.23 -79.47
N SER A 110 -0.66 -72.97 -79.93
CA SER A 110 -0.61 -71.80 -79.06
C SER A 110 -2.01 -71.33 -78.68
N VAL A 111 -2.14 -70.89 -77.44
CA VAL A 111 -3.41 -70.55 -76.81
C VAL A 111 -3.27 -69.20 -76.13
N LYS A 112 -4.12 -68.25 -76.49
CA LYS A 112 -4.18 -66.96 -75.81
C LYS A 112 -5.01 -67.11 -74.54
N VAL A 113 -4.37 -66.91 -73.39
CA VAL A 113 -5.02 -66.78 -72.08
C VAL A 113 -5.07 -65.29 -71.73
N THR A 114 -6.26 -64.78 -71.43
CA THR A 114 -6.52 -63.37 -71.14
C THR A 114 -6.76 -63.18 -69.65
N PHE A 115 -6.17 -62.15 -69.07
CA PHE A 115 -6.24 -61.77 -67.67
C PHE A 115 -6.84 -60.37 -67.56
N SER A 116 -7.95 -60.23 -66.84
CA SER A 116 -8.62 -58.94 -66.62
C SER A 116 -8.93 -58.73 -65.13
N ILE A 117 -9.05 -57.47 -64.73
CA ILE A 117 -9.49 -57.10 -63.37
C ILE A 117 -11.02 -57.15 -63.34
N ARG A 118 -11.57 -57.81 -62.32
CA ARG A 118 -13.01 -57.85 -62.07
C ARG A 118 -13.55 -56.43 -61.89
N ALA A 119 -14.59 -56.08 -62.65
CA ALA A 119 -15.23 -54.78 -62.59
C ALA A 119 -15.58 -54.36 -61.15
N GLY A 120 -15.24 -53.12 -60.78
CA GLY A 120 -15.44 -52.57 -59.45
C GLY A 120 -14.38 -52.95 -58.41
N SER A 121 -13.37 -53.75 -58.76
CA SER A 121 -12.27 -54.08 -57.86
C SER A 121 -11.19 -53.00 -57.86
N PHE A 122 -10.77 -52.56 -56.68
CA PHE A 122 -9.58 -51.72 -56.52
C PHE A 122 -8.36 -52.63 -56.35
N VAL A 123 -7.38 -52.51 -57.25
CA VAL A 123 -6.17 -53.33 -57.24
C VAL A 123 -4.96 -52.40 -57.20
N GLU A 124 -4.18 -52.49 -56.14
CA GLU A 124 -2.96 -51.70 -55.98
C GLU A 124 -1.94 -52.06 -57.06
N ALA A 125 -1.10 -51.10 -57.43
CA ALA A 125 0.02 -51.32 -58.33
C ALA A 125 0.98 -52.33 -57.73
N GLN A 126 1.15 -53.46 -58.40
CA GLN A 126 1.87 -54.60 -57.87
C GLN A 126 2.26 -55.57 -58.98
N THR A 127 3.12 -56.53 -58.66
CA THR A 127 3.39 -57.68 -59.54
C THR A 127 2.95 -58.95 -58.81
N VAL A 128 1.95 -59.64 -59.35
CA VAL A 128 1.44 -60.90 -58.79
C VAL A 128 1.88 -62.06 -59.67
N LYS A 129 2.50 -63.08 -59.07
CA LYS A 129 2.79 -64.33 -59.77
C LYS A 129 1.57 -65.23 -59.66
N VAL A 130 0.95 -65.55 -60.81
CA VAL A 130 -0.21 -66.43 -60.89
C VAL A 130 0.24 -67.79 -61.41
N PRO A 131 0.21 -68.85 -60.58
CA PRO A 131 0.46 -70.20 -61.05
C PRO A 131 -0.70 -70.68 -61.93
N LEU A 132 -0.36 -71.31 -63.05
CA LEU A 132 -1.31 -71.87 -64.01
C LEU A 132 -1.09 -73.37 -64.10
N ARG A 133 -2.16 -74.14 -63.99
CA ARG A 133 -2.15 -75.59 -64.13
C ARG A 133 -2.86 -76.00 -65.42
N ILE A 134 -2.10 -76.57 -66.35
CA ILE A 134 -2.64 -77.05 -67.63
C ILE A 134 -3.01 -78.52 -67.45
N CYS A 135 -4.30 -78.79 -67.28
CA CYS A 135 -4.85 -80.11 -66.97
C CYS A 135 -5.32 -80.83 -68.24
N SER A 136 -5.04 -82.13 -68.34
CA SER A 136 -5.77 -83.02 -69.26
C SER A 136 -7.21 -83.17 -68.77
N LEU A 137 -8.18 -83.04 -69.69
CA LEU A 137 -9.60 -83.30 -69.39
C LEU A 137 -9.94 -84.80 -69.41
N ARG A 138 -9.03 -85.66 -69.88
CA ARG A 138 -9.15 -87.12 -69.82
C ARG A 138 -8.71 -87.68 -68.47
N ASP A 139 -7.63 -87.15 -67.91
CA ASP A 139 -7.16 -87.47 -66.56
C ASP A 139 -6.62 -86.20 -65.88
N LEU A 140 -7.41 -85.65 -64.95
CA LEU A 140 -7.06 -84.42 -64.23
C LEU A 140 -5.80 -84.57 -63.34
N ALA A 141 -5.35 -85.80 -63.06
CA ALA A 141 -4.08 -86.03 -62.36
C ALA A 141 -2.87 -85.83 -63.29
N LYS A 142 -3.06 -85.71 -64.61
CA LYS A 142 -2.02 -85.39 -65.59
C LYS A 142 -2.07 -83.91 -65.93
N PHE A 143 -1.13 -83.16 -65.38
CA PHE A 143 -1.02 -81.73 -65.59
C PHE A 143 0.43 -81.28 -65.71
N ALA A 144 0.61 -80.11 -66.31
CA ALA A 144 1.86 -79.34 -66.24
C ALA A 144 1.59 -78.00 -65.55
N GLU A 145 2.58 -77.51 -64.82
CA GLU A 145 2.48 -76.23 -64.12
C GLU A 145 3.40 -75.21 -64.78
N THR A 146 2.92 -73.98 -64.82
CA THR A 146 3.69 -72.82 -65.24
C THR A 146 3.25 -71.60 -64.45
N GLN A 147 3.87 -70.44 -64.66
CA GLN A 147 3.50 -69.21 -63.94
C GLN A 147 3.61 -67.99 -64.84
N VAL A 148 2.70 -67.04 -64.65
CA VAL A 148 2.73 -65.73 -65.30
C VAL A 148 2.84 -64.65 -64.24
N ALA A 149 3.74 -63.70 -64.44
CA ALA A 149 3.80 -62.47 -63.66
C ALA A 149 2.80 -61.46 -64.24
N LEU A 150 1.74 -61.15 -63.50
CA LEU A 150 0.81 -60.09 -63.84
C LEU A 150 1.28 -58.77 -63.21
N VAL A 151 1.60 -57.79 -64.05
CA VAL A 151 2.01 -56.46 -63.61
C VAL A 151 0.82 -55.51 -63.68
N VAL A 152 0.43 -54.97 -62.53
CA VAL A 152 -0.53 -53.87 -62.43
C VAL A 152 0.27 -52.58 -62.30
N PRO A 153 0.34 -51.73 -63.35
CA PRO A 153 1.17 -50.54 -63.32
C PRO A 153 0.58 -49.45 -62.40
N PRO A 154 1.43 -48.54 -61.89
CA PRO A 154 0.98 -47.32 -61.22
C PRO A 154 0.07 -46.50 -62.15
N SER A 155 -1.10 -46.13 -61.65
CA SER A 155 -2.09 -45.32 -62.34
C SER A 155 -2.94 -44.48 -61.37
N GLY A 156 -3.59 -43.45 -61.90
CA GLY A 156 -4.44 -42.53 -61.16
C GLY A 156 -3.89 -41.09 -61.10
N PRO A 157 -4.73 -40.13 -60.69
CA PRO A 157 -4.37 -38.72 -60.65
C PRO A 157 -3.36 -38.41 -59.54
N LYS A 158 -2.81 -37.19 -59.56
CA LYS A 158 -2.06 -36.61 -58.45
C LYS A 158 -2.89 -36.57 -57.16
N VAL A 159 -2.22 -36.51 -56.00
CA VAL A 159 -2.87 -36.28 -54.71
C VAL A 159 -3.52 -34.90 -54.70
N SER A 160 -4.78 -34.81 -54.29
CA SER A 160 -5.46 -33.54 -54.09
C SER A 160 -5.35 -33.09 -52.62
N ILE A 161 -5.27 -31.78 -52.40
CA ILE A 161 -5.16 -31.19 -51.05
C ILE A 161 -6.39 -30.34 -50.73
N THR A 162 -6.88 -30.43 -49.50
CA THR A 162 -7.97 -29.57 -49.00
C THR A 162 -7.73 -29.17 -47.55
N ALA A 163 -7.90 -27.89 -47.21
CA ALA A 163 -7.75 -27.40 -45.84
C ALA A 163 -9.08 -27.40 -45.06
N ARG A 164 -9.00 -27.66 -43.75
CA ARG A 164 -10.12 -27.61 -42.80
C ARG A 164 -9.69 -27.03 -41.44
N PRO A 165 -10.33 -25.95 -40.96
CA PRO A 165 -11.24 -25.07 -41.70
C PRO A 165 -10.50 -24.28 -42.80
N THR A 166 -11.25 -23.68 -43.73
CA THR A 166 -10.71 -22.75 -44.74
C THR A 166 -10.56 -21.32 -44.20
N VAL A 167 -11.15 -21.02 -43.04
CA VAL A 167 -11.01 -19.75 -42.32
C VAL A 167 -10.63 -20.03 -40.87
N VAL A 168 -9.58 -19.39 -40.38
CA VAL A 168 -9.13 -19.46 -38.98
C VAL A 168 -9.17 -18.05 -38.40
N SER A 169 -9.89 -17.85 -37.29
CA SER A 169 -9.91 -16.58 -36.55
C SER A 169 -8.96 -16.67 -35.38
N VAL A 170 -8.10 -15.68 -35.21
CA VAL A 170 -7.13 -15.57 -34.12
C VAL A 170 -7.30 -14.20 -33.48
N GLU A 171 -7.80 -14.17 -32.24
CA GLU A 171 -8.08 -12.95 -31.48
C GLU A 171 -7.11 -12.88 -30.29
N ASP A 172 -6.39 -11.76 -30.16
CA ASP A 172 -5.39 -11.53 -29.10
C ASP A 172 -4.29 -12.61 -29.02
N GLU A 173 -4.12 -13.38 -30.10
CA GLU A 173 -3.13 -14.45 -30.23
C GLU A 173 -2.33 -14.29 -31.53
N THR A 174 -1.16 -14.93 -31.58
CA THR A 174 -0.26 -14.92 -32.75
C THR A 174 -0.06 -16.30 -33.36
N SER A 175 -0.75 -17.32 -32.86
CA SER A 175 -0.61 -18.69 -33.34
C SER A 175 -1.97 -19.31 -33.64
N GLY A 176 -2.01 -20.21 -34.61
CA GLY A 176 -3.22 -20.93 -34.96
C GLY A 176 -2.93 -22.32 -35.51
N LYS A 177 -3.99 -23.08 -35.78
CA LYS A 177 -3.89 -24.41 -36.37
C LYS A 177 -5.04 -24.72 -37.31
N PHE A 178 -4.75 -25.52 -38.33
CA PHE A 178 -5.73 -26.12 -39.22
C PHE A 178 -5.25 -27.50 -39.67
N GLN A 179 -6.12 -28.25 -40.33
CA GLN A 179 -5.80 -29.56 -40.88
C GLN A 179 -5.78 -29.48 -42.40
N ILE A 180 -4.86 -30.20 -43.03
CA ILE A 180 -4.90 -30.48 -44.46
C ILE A 180 -5.26 -31.96 -44.67
N ILE A 181 -6.13 -32.21 -45.64
CA ILE A 181 -6.52 -33.56 -46.07
C ILE A 181 -5.88 -33.79 -47.42
N LEU A 182 -5.09 -34.86 -47.50
CA LEU A 182 -4.44 -35.35 -48.70
C LEU A 182 -5.24 -36.54 -49.21
N ASP A 183 -5.87 -36.43 -50.38
CA ASP A 183 -6.72 -37.47 -50.94
C ASP A 183 -6.00 -38.21 -52.09
N ASN A 184 -5.70 -39.49 -51.86
CA ASN A 184 -5.11 -40.42 -52.81
C ASN A 184 -6.06 -41.59 -53.15
N ARG A 185 -7.38 -41.42 -52.94
CA ARG A 185 -8.37 -42.50 -53.13
C ARG A 185 -8.51 -42.96 -54.58
N ALA A 186 -8.19 -42.08 -55.53
CA ALA A 186 -8.28 -42.36 -56.95
C ALA A 186 -7.00 -42.96 -57.57
N SER A 187 -5.91 -43.08 -56.80
CA SER A 187 -4.67 -43.71 -57.27
C SER A 187 -4.47 -45.10 -56.67
N ASN A 188 -3.95 -46.01 -57.48
CA ASN A 188 -3.67 -47.39 -57.08
C ASN A 188 -2.29 -47.59 -56.46
N HIS A 189 -1.51 -46.54 -56.21
CA HIS A 189 -0.18 -46.67 -55.61
C HIS A 189 0.02 -45.61 -54.52
N ALA A 190 0.95 -45.90 -53.60
CA ALA A 190 1.33 -44.96 -52.57
C ALA A 190 2.01 -43.72 -53.18
N ARG A 191 1.70 -42.56 -52.62
CA ARG A 191 2.19 -41.25 -53.09
C ARG A 191 2.91 -40.55 -51.96
N ARG A 192 4.13 -40.09 -52.21
CA ARG A 192 4.95 -39.41 -51.21
C ARG A 192 4.96 -37.90 -51.49
N VAL A 193 4.22 -37.15 -50.69
CA VAL A 193 4.10 -35.69 -50.86
C VAL A 193 5.02 -34.95 -49.90
N VAL A 194 5.60 -33.86 -50.39
CA VAL A 194 6.33 -32.88 -49.58
C VAL A 194 5.42 -31.66 -49.37
N LEU A 195 5.30 -31.24 -48.12
CA LEU A 195 4.43 -30.15 -47.69
C LEU A 195 5.25 -28.88 -47.48
N SER A 196 4.75 -27.77 -48.02
CA SER A 196 5.31 -26.43 -47.79
C SER A 196 4.20 -25.41 -47.61
N GLY A 197 4.42 -24.43 -46.73
CA GLY A 197 3.51 -23.30 -46.53
C GLY A 197 4.14 -22.00 -47.02
N THR A 198 3.33 -21.14 -47.62
CA THR A 198 3.72 -19.81 -48.08
C THR A 198 2.61 -18.81 -47.83
N ASP A 199 2.96 -17.57 -47.52
CA ASP A 199 2.07 -16.42 -47.51
C ASP A 199 2.60 -15.30 -48.43
N PRO A 200 1.75 -14.39 -48.94
CA PRO A 200 2.16 -13.31 -49.83
C PRO A 200 3.24 -12.36 -49.27
N GLU A 201 3.30 -12.20 -47.95
CA GLU A 201 4.24 -11.29 -47.28
C GLU A 201 5.51 -12.03 -46.82
N ALA A 202 5.57 -13.35 -46.92
CA ALA A 202 6.63 -14.22 -46.39
C ALA A 202 6.93 -13.97 -44.90
N THR A 203 5.88 -13.69 -44.11
CA THR A 203 6.00 -13.39 -42.67
C THR A 203 5.46 -14.49 -41.77
N VAL A 204 4.74 -15.46 -42.34
CA VAL A 204 4.09 -16.53 -41.57
C VAL A 204 5.04 -17.72 -41.43
N LEU A 205 5.21 -18.18 -40.20
CA LEU A 205 6.02 -19.36 -39.90
C LEU A 205 5.11 -20.59 -39.84
N PHE A 206 5.36 -21.57 -40.70
CA PHE A 206 4.60 -22.82 -40.75
C PHE A 206 5.34 -23.95 -40.02
N HIS A 207 4.61 -24.69 -39.19
CA HIS A 207 5.11 -25.87 -38.48
C HIS A 207 4.31 -27.09 -38.91
N PHE A 208 5.00 -28.01 -39.58
CA PHE A 208 4.46 -29.31 -39.97
C PHE A 208 4.99 -30.37 -39.02
N VAL A 209 4.11 -31.23 -38.50
CA VAL A 209 4.53 -32.39 -37.68
C VAL A 209 5.48 -33.30 -38.48
N SER A 210 5.17 -33.51 -39.75
CA SER A 210 6.07 -34.07 -40.75
C SER A 210 5.95 -33.26 -42.04
N PRO A 211 7.05 -32.74 -42.61
CA PRO A 211 7.03 -32.04 -43.90
C PRO A 211 6.95 -33.02 -45.09
N THR A 212 6.98 -34.33 -44.84
CA THR A 212 6.83 -35.35 -45.88
C THR A 212 5.85 -36.40 -45.40
N GLU A 213 4.84 -36.68 -46.21
CA GLU A 213 3.76 -37.59 -45.88
C GLU A 213 3.60 -38.64 -46.99
N GLU A 214 3.47 -39.90 -46.60
CA GLU A 214 3.20 -41.00 -47.53
C GLU A 214 1.73 -41.40 -47.44
N VAL A 215 0.98 -41.13 -48.52
CA VAL A 215 -0.44 -41.46 -48.61
C VAL A 215 -0.59 -42.79 -49.33
N ALA A 216 -1.00 -43.82 -48.60
CA ALA A 216 -1.22 -45.15 -49.16
C ALA A 216 -2.22 -45.15 -50.34
N ALA A 217 -2.08 -46.15 -51.22
CA ALA A 217 -2.98 -46.36 -52.35
C ALA A 217 -4.45 -46.42 -51.90
N GLY A 218 -5.33 -45.69 -52.57
CA GLY A 218 -6.76 -45.73 -52.28
C GLY A 218 -7.15 -45.13 -50.91
N LYS A 219 -6.24 -44.40 -50.24
CA LYS A 219 -6.46 -43.80 -48.91
C LYS A 219 -6.36 -42.29 -48.94
N SER A 220 -6.70 -41.68 -47.80
CA SER A 220 -6.49 -40.26 -47.52
C SER A 220 -5.73 -40.11 -46.21
N SER A 221 -4.84 -39.12 -46.12
CA SER A 221 -4.15 -38.75 -44.87
C SER A 221 -4.59 -37.37 -44.39
N THR A 222 -4.45 -37.09 -43.09
CA THR A 222 -4.77 -35.79 -42.49
C THR A 222 -3.56 -35.32 -41.68
N VAL A 223 -3.08 -34.12 -41.98
CA VAL A 223 -1.91 -33.52 -41.33
C VAL A 223 -2.34 -32.25 -40.61
N GLU A 224 -1.98 -32.11 -39.33
CA GLU A 224 -2.16 -30.87 -38.58
C GLU A 224 -1.03 -29.89 -38.94
N VAL A 225 -1.40 -28.67 -39.29
CA VAL A 225 -0.49 -27.57 -39.59
C VAL A 225 -0.69 -26.50 -38.51
N ARG A 226 0.40 -26.14 -37.84
CA ARG A 226 0.42 -24.98 -36.92
C ARG A 226 1.11 -23.84 -37.63
N PHE A 227 0.69 -22.62 -37.34
CA PHE A 227 1.30 -21.43 -37.91
C PHE A 227 1.45 -20.34 -36.86
N ASP A 228 2.48 -19.51 -37.01
CA ASP A 228 2.66 -18.27 -36.25
C ASP A 228 2.64 -17.07 -37.20
N VAL A 229 1.88 -16.05 -36.82
CA VAL A 229 1.77 -14.76 -37.51
C VAL A 229 2.43 -13.65 -36.67
N PRO A 230 2.95 -12.58 -37.30
CA PRO A 230 3.45 -11.42 -36.56
C PRO A 230 2.37 -10.80 -35.66
N PRO A 231 2.73 -10.21 -34.51
CA PRO A 231 1.80 -9.45 -33.69
C PRO A 231 1.28 -8.22 -34.45
N LEU A 232 0.04 -7.83 -34.17
CA LEU A 232 -0.57 -6.59 -34.68
C LEU A 232 -0.48 -5.46 -33.65
N ASP A 233 -0.64 -4.23 -34.12
CA ASP A 233 -0.84 -3.09 -33.23
C ASP A 233 -2.22 -3.15 -32.57
N GLU A 234 -2.38 -2.51 -31.41
CA GLU A 234 -3.64 -2.54 -30.66
C GLU A 234 -4.81 -1.95 -31.46
N GLY A 235 -5.93 -2.69 -31.50
CA GLY A 235 -7.13 -2.32 -32.26
C GLY A 235 -7.02 -2.60 -33.76
N GLU A 236 -5.90 -3.12 -34.24
CA GLU A 236 -5.74 -3.50 -35.64
C GLU A 236 -6.39 -4.85 -35.92
N ARG A 237 -7.02 -4.96 -37.10
CA ARG A 237 -7.48 -6.21 -37.67
C ARG A 237 -6.82 -6.41 -39.02
N ARG A 238 -6.33 -7.62 -39.28
CA ARG A 238 -5.65 -7.98 -40.52
C ARG A 238 -6.12 -9.33 -41.03
N THR A 239 -6.20 -9.48 -42.34
CA THR A 239 -6.54 -10.75 -43.00
C THR A 239 -5.34 -11.23 -43.81
N ARG A 240 -5.00 -12.52 -43.68
CA ARG A 240 -3.87 -13.16 -44.37
C ARG A 240 -4.35 -14.36 -45.17
N GLN A 241 -3.78 -14.58 -46.35
CA GLN A 241 -4.01 -15.80 -47.12
C GLN A 241 -2.78 -16.70 -46.99
N LEU A 242 -2.97 -17.89 -46.44
CA LEU A 242 -1.95 -18.92 -46.33
C LEU A 242 -2.19 -19.93 -47.44
N THR A 243 -1.13 -20.28 -48.16
CA THR A 243 -1.17 -21.33 -49.18
C THR A 243 -0.31 -22.49 -48.71
N VAL A 244 -0.91 -23.68 -48.59
CA VAL A 244 -0.18 -24.92 -48.35
C VAL A 244 -0.14 -25.71 -49.64
N THR A 245 1.05 -26.10 -50.05
CA THR A 245 1.30 -26.86 -51.28
C THR A 245 1.78 -28.26 -50.91
N ALA A 246 1.18 -29.27 -51.54
CA ALA A 246 1.65 -30.64 -51.55
C ALA A 246 2.30 -30.92 -52.91
N THR A 247 3.57 -31.31 -52.89
CA THR A 247 4.36 -31.61 -54.09
C THR A 247 4.73 -33.09 -54.12
N ASP A 248 4.43 -33.76 -55.23
CA ASP A 248 4.80 -35.14 -55.54
C ASP A 248 5.59 -35.19 -56.85
N GLY A 249 6.91 -35.30 -56.76
CA GLY A 249 7.80 -35.16 -57.92
C GLY A 249 7.63 -33.79 -58.60
N ASP A 250 7.17 -33.80 -59.85
CA ASP A 250 6.90 -32.59 -60.64
C ASP A 250 5.43 -32.13 -60.55
N GLU A 251 4.55 -32.91 -59.90
CA GLU A 251 3.14 -32.57 -59.71
C GLU A 251 2.94 -31.84 -58.38
N SER A 252 2.12 -30.80 -58.37
CA SER A 252 1.77 -30.10 -57.13
C SER A 252 0.30 -29.72 -57.10
N ASP A 253 -0.26 -29.63 -55.90
CA ASP A 253 -1.60 -29.11 -55.64
C ASP A 253 -1.57 -28.22 -54.39
N SER A 254 -2.45 -27.22 -54.31
CA SER A 254 -2.42 -26.23 -53.22
C SER A 254 -3.80 -26.01 -52.61
N ALA A 255 -3.83 -25.81 -51.29
CA ALA A 255 -5.01 -25.39 -50.54
C ALA A 255 -4.77 -24.02 -49.90
N VAL A 256 -5.79 -23.17 -49.92
CA VAL A 256 -5.74 -21.82 -49.34
C VAL A 256 -6.53 -21.79 -48.03
N VAL A 257 -5.95 -21.15 -47.02
CA VAL A 257 -6.57 -20.86 -45.72
C VAL A 257 -6.53 -19.36 -45.48
N THR A 258 -7.67 -18.77 -45.16
CA THR A 258 -7.77 -17.38 -44.74
C THR A 258 -7.59 -17.30 -43.23
N VAL A 259 -6.65 -16.49 -42.76
CA VAL A 259 -6.49 -16.16 -41.34
C VAL A 259 -7.03 -14.76 -41.10
N GLU A 260 -8.01 -14.64 -40.22
CA GLU A 260 -8.49 -13.37 -39.69
C GLU A 260 -7.82 -13.15 -38.34
N GLN A 261 -6.95 -12.16 -38.25
CA GLN A 261 -6.23 -11.80 -37.04
C GLN A 261 -6.76 -10.48 -36.50
N GLU A 262 -7.05 -10.43 -35.21
CA GLU A 262 -7.50 -9.21 -34.52
C GLU A 262 -6.74 -9.04 -33.22
N GLN A 263 -6.25 -7.83 -32.95
CA GLN A 263 -5.69 -7.43 -31.67
C GLN A 263 -6.65 -6.43 -31.03
N SER A 264 -7.19 -6.78 -29.86
CA SER A 264 -8.11 -5.91 -29.13
C SER A 264 -7.44 -4.60 -28.74
N ALA A 265 -8.18 -3.49 -28.85
CA ALA A 265 -7.72 -2.21 -28.33
C ALA A 265 -7.68 -2.23 -26.80
N THR A 266 -6.58 -1.74 -26.21
CA THR A 266 -6.47 -1.58 -24.76
C THR A 266 -7.25 -0.35 -24.31
N LEU A 267 -8.33 -0.56 -23.55
CA LEU A 267 -9.13 0.53 -23.00
C LEU A 267 -8.40 1.26 -21.86
N PRO A 268 -8.62 2.57 -21.67
CA PRO A 268 -8.05 3.30 -20.53
C PRO A 268 -8.61 2.80 -19.20
N LEU A 269 -7.79 2.83 -18.15
CA LEU A 269 -8.24 2.46 -16.80
C LEU A 269 -9.18 3.53 -16.26
N LYS A 270 -10.24 3.11 -15.57
CA LYS A 270 -11.09 4.04 -14.83
C LYS A 270 -10.55 4.18 -13.41
N LEU A 271 -10.07 5.38 -13.07
CA LEU A 271 -9.53 5.67 -11.74
C LEU A 271 -10.53 6.41 -10.87
N ARG A 272 -10.61 6.06 -9.58
CA ARG A 272 -11.47 6.76 -8.62
C ARG A 272 -10.84 6.85 -7.24
N LEU A 273 -10.84 8.05 -6.66
CA LEU A 273 -10.42 8.29 -5.27
C LEU A 273 -11.59 8.19 -4.29
N GLN A 274 -11.31 7.61 -3.12
CA GLN A 274 -12.25 7.49 -2.01
C GLN A 274 -11.59 7.84 -0.66
N PRO A 275 -11.93 8.99 -0.05
CA PRO A 275 -12.68 10.10 -0.64
C PRO A 275 -11.84 10.88 -1.65
N SER A 276 -12.49 11.62 -2.56
CA SER A 276 -11.80 12.55 -3.49
C SER A 276 -11.61 13.95 -2.91
N LYS A 277 -12.29 14.28 -1.81
CA LYS A 277 -12.13 15.53 -1.06
C LYS A 277 -11.71 15.20 0.35
N LEU A 278 -10.49 15.59 0.70
CA LEU A 278 -9.88 15.38 2.00
C LEU A 278 -9.96 16.69 2.78
N ARG A 279 -10.44 16.63 4.03
CA ARG A 279 -10.39 17.75 4.96
C ARG A 279 -9.80 17.25 6.26
N VAL A 280 -8.68 17.84 6.67
CA VAL A 280 -8.02 17.55 7.94
C VAL A 280 -7.83 18.84 8.74
N GLU A 281 -7.88 18.69 10.06
CA GLU A 281 -7.75 19.77 11.03
C GLU A 281 -6.60 19.42 11.96
N ASP A 282 -5.67 20.35 12.16
CA ASP A 282 -4.48 20.20 12.99
C ASP A 282 -3.64 18.94 12.66
N CYS A 283 -3.75 18.45 11.42
CA CYS A 283 -3.04 17.25 10.94
C CYS A 283 -2.37 17.48 9.56
N PRO A 284 -1.12 17.04 9.37
CA PRO A 284 -0.41 17.22 8.10
C PRO A 284 -0.74 16.13 7.05
N VAL A 285 -1.43 15.05 7.43
CA VAL A 285 -1.57 13.81 6.65
C VAL A 285 -3.05 13.45 6.50
N ALA A 286 -3.41 12.88 5.35
CA ALA A 286 -4.71 12.24 5.12
C ALA A 286 -4.54 10.92 4.37
N ASP A 287 -5.32 9.91 4.78
CA ASP A 287 -5.39 8.63 4.10
C ASP A 287 -6.58 8.58 3.14
N LEU A 288 -6.39 7.90 2.02
CA LEU A 288 -7.42 7.66 1.03
C LEU A 288 -7.18 6.36 0.27
N THR A 289 -8.18 5.96 -0.50
CA THR A 289 -8.17 4.75 -1.30
C THR A 289 -8.25 5.11 -2.78
N LEU A 290 -7.35 4.54 -3.58
CA LEU A 290 -7.42 4.52 -5.03
C LEU A 290 -8.09 3.23 -5.49
N LEU A 291 -9.13 3.37 -6.30
CA LEU A 291 -9.74 2.28 -7.05
C LEU A 291 -9.28 2.36 -8.51
N ILE A 292 -8.72 1.25 -9.00
CA ILE A 292 -8.23 1.11 -10.37
C ILE A 292 -9.10 0.05 -11.04
N ASP A 293 -9.97 0.48 -11.94
CA ASP A 293 -10.97 -0.39 -12.58
C ASP A 293 -10.50 -0.81 -13.98
N ASN A 294 -10.23 -2.12 -14.11
CA ASN A 294 -9.91 -2.85 -15.34
C ASN A 294 -11.04 -3.84 -15.69
N SER A 295 -12.29 -3.55 -15.31
CA SER A 295 -13.42 -4.46 -15.51
C SER A 295 -13.75 -4.70 -16.98
N ASP A 296 -13.47 -3.73 -17.85
CA ASP A 296 -13.65 -3.84 -19.30
C ASP A 296 -12.40 -4.40 -20.02
N GLY A 297 -11.31 -4.67 -19.29
CA GLY A 297 -10.04 -5.13 -19.86
C GLY A 297 -9.96 -6.65 -19.98
N LYS A 298 -9.37 -7.13 -21.08
CA LYS A 298 -9.14 -8.56 -21.36
C LYS A 298 -7.83 -9.11 -20.80
N HIS A 299 -6.88 -8.24 -20.47
CA HIS A 299 -5.54 -8.61 -20.02
C HIS A 299 -5.22 -8.03 -18.64
N ASP A 300 -4.35 -8.72 -17.91
CA ASP A 300 -3.75 -8.23 -16.66
C ASP A 300 -2.84 -7.03 -16.98
N ARG A 301 -2.87 -6.01 -16.12
CA ARG A 301 -2.15 -4.75 -16.35
C ARG A 301 -1.27 -4.41 -15.16
N ALA A 302 -0.01 -4.10 -15.43
CA ALA A 302 0.91 -3.58 -14.43
C ALA A 302 1.00 -2.06 -14.60
N VAL A 303 0.60 -1.31 -13.57
CA VAL A 303 0.64 0.15 -13.59
C VAL A 303 1.55 0.71 -12.52
N ARG A 304 2.31 1.74 -12.89
CA ARG A 304 3.10 2.54 -11.96
C ARG A 304 2.25 3.69 -11.45
N LEU A 305 2.25 3.90 -10.15
CA LEU A 305 1.48 4.94 -9.50
C LEU A 305 2.35 6.15 -9.19
N GLU A 306 1.86 7.31 -9.59
CA GLU A 306 2.51 8.59 -9.34
C GLU A 306 1.47 9.60 -8.85
N GLY A 307 1.91 10.48 -7.94
CA GLY A 307 1.12 11.63 -7.54
C GLY A 307 1.71 12.90 -8.15
N ARG A 308 0.85 13.78 -8.64
CA ARG A 308 1.22 15.07 -9.21
C ARG A 308 0.42 16.14 -8.49
N ASP A 309 1.06 17.25 -8.14
CA ASP A 309 0.38 18.45 -7.67
C ASP A 309 1.03 19.70 -8.29
N PRO A 310 0.26 20.73 -8.69
CA PRO A 310 0.81 21.88 -9.41
C PRO A 310 1.86 22.68 -8.63
N GLU A 311 1.79 22.66 -7.29
CA GLU A 311 2.62 23.45 -6.40
C GLU A 311 3.86 22.68 -5.89
N ASN A 312 3.96 21.38 -6.20
CA ASN A 312 4.93 20.45 -5.60
C ASN A 312 4.98 20.53 -4.06
N ALA A 313 3.82 20.76 -3.45
CA ALA A 313 3.63 20.91 -2.01
C ALA A 313 3.11 19.64 -1.34
N ILE A 314 2.61 18.67 -2.12
CA ILE A 314 2.05 17.41 -1.60
C ILE A 314 3.05 16.27 -1.80
N ARG A 315 3.29 15.52 -0.72
CA ARG A 315 4.01 14.25 -0.75
C ARG A 315 3.03 13.10 -0.75
N PHE A 316 3.17 12.23 -1.74
CA PHE A 316 2.40 10.99 -1.90
C PHE A 316 3.20 9.81 -1.36
N THR A 317 2.56 8.95 -0.58
CA THR A 317 3.18 7.72 -0.07
C THR A 317 2.28 6.54 -0.40
N PHE A 318 2.69 5.80 -1.43
CA PHE A 318 2.04 4.56 -1.84
C PHE A 318 2.70 3.36 -1.15
N PRO A 319 1.96 2.30 -0.78
CA PRO A 319 2.53 1.07 -0.24
C PRO A 319 3.50 0.39 -1.21
N THR A 320 3.15 0.40 -2.50
CA THR A 320 3.97 -0.08 -3.60
C THR A 320 3.90 0.92 -4.75
N PRO A 321 5.01 1.14 -5.48
CA PRO A 321 5.03 2.05 -6.63
C PRO A 321 4.38 1.42 -7.87
N GLU A 322 4.24 0.09 -7.90
CA GLU A 322 3.60 -0.68 -8.97
C GLU A 322 2.47 -1.53 -8.42
N VAL A 323 1.39 -1.65 -9.20
CA VAL A 323 0.20 -2.44 -8.88
C VAL A 323 -0.21 -3.25 -10.09
N GLU A 324 -0.43 -4.54 -9.88
CA GLU A 324 -1.02 -5.42 -10.88
C GLU A 324 -2.56 -5.41 -10.75
N VAL A 325 -3.25 -5.13 -11.85
CA VAL A 325 -4.71 -5.08 -11.94
C VAL A 325 -5.16 -6.17 -12.88
N LYS A 326 -5.81 -7.19 -12.31
CA LYS A 326 -6.28 -8.35 -13.08
C LYS A 326 -7.34 -7.97 -14.12
N ALA A 327 -7.37 -8.69 -15.24
CA ALA A 327 -8.43 -8.58 -16.24
C ALA A 327 -9.82 -8.76 -15.60
N GLY A 328 -10.78 -7.90 -15.96
CA GLY A 328 -12.15 -7.98 -15.45
C GLY A 328 -12.29 -7.66 -13.95
N LYS A 329 -11.32 -7.00 -13.32
CA LYS A 329 -11.31 -6.72 -11.86
C LYS A 329 -11.02 -5.26 -11.54
N VAL A 330 -11.33 -4.90 -10.29
CA VAL A 330 -10.98 -3.61 -9.67
C VAL A 330 -9.91 -3.85 -8.61
N ALA A 331 -8.76 -3.20 -8.73
CA ALA A 331 -7.75 -3.16 -7.68
C ALA A 331 -8.02 -2.00 -6.71
N THR A 332 -7.76 -2.24 -5.42
CA THR A 332 -7.97 -1.27 -4.35
C THR A 332 -6.67 -1.04 -3.61
N LEU A 333 -6.20 0.21 -3.53
CA LEU A 333 -4.97 0.57 -2.86
C LEU A 333 -5.20 1.71 -1.87
N ARG A 334 -4.82 1.51 -0.60
CA ARG A 334 -4.78 2.59 0.39
C ARG A 334 -3.43 3.29 0.33
N PHE A 335 -3.42 4.61 0.30
CA PHE A 335 -2.21 5.43 0.32
C PHE A 335 -2.47 6.71 1.11
N SER A 336 -1.40 7.46 1.41
CA SER A 336 -1.50 8.71 2.16
C SER A 336 -0.92 9.89 1.39
N VAL A 337 -1.53 11.06 1.55
CA VAL A 337 -0.98 12.34 1.13
C VAL A 337 -0.59 13.16 2.35
N SER A 338 0.47 13.94 2.23
CA SER A 338 0.94 14.82 3.31
C SER A 338 1.47 16.13 2.77
N ALA A 339 1.24 17.22 3.49
CA ALA A 339 1.73 18.55 3.13
C ALA A 339 1.99 19.38 4.39
N LYS A 340 2.80 20.43 4.25
CA LYS A 340 3.09 21.38 5.34
C LYS A 340 1.79 22.05 5.79
N GLN A 341 1.53 22.03 7.10
CA GLN A 341 0.38 22.70 7.69
C GLN A 341 0.42 24.21 7.41
N PRO A 342 -0.75 24.84 7.15
CA PRO A 342 -0.83 26.29 7.05
C PRO A 342 -0.52 26.97 8.38
N PRO A 343 -0.22 28.29 8.37
CA PRO A 343 -0.15 29.10 9.58
C PRO A 343 -1.40 28.97 10.46
N ALA A 344 -1.25 29.25 11.74
CA ALA A 344 -2.34 29.23 12.71
C ALA A 344 -3.51 30.13 12.28
N GLY A 345 -4.73 29.57 12.31
CA GLY A 345 -5.96 30.25 11.92
C GLY A 345 -6.21 30.31 10.41
N GLU A 346 -5.32 29.77 9.59
CA GLU A 346 -5.47 29.74 8.13
C GLU A 346 -5.98 28.39 7.61
N LEU A 347 -6.55 28.45 6.41
CA LEU A 347 -6.98 27.30 5.63
C LEU A 347 -6.25 27.31 4.30
N THR A 348 -5.73 26.16 3.88
CA THR A 348 -5.17 25.98 2.53
C THR A 348 -5.82 24.79 1.84
N LEU A 349 -6.18 24.98 0.57
CA LEU A 349 -6.70 23.94 -0.32
C LEU A 349 -5.67 23.69 -1.42
N ARG A 350 -5.37 22.42 -1.69
CA ARG A 350 -4.47 22.00 -2.76
C ARG A 350 -5.13 20.93 -3.61
N ASP A 351 -5.12 21.14 -4.92
CA ASP A 351 -5.56 20.14 -5.87
C ASP A 351 -4.40 19.19 -6.20
N PHE A 352 -4.71 17.92 -6.36
CA PHE A 352 -3.75 16.91 -6.74
C PHE A 352 -4.35 15.91 -7.72
N THR A 353 -3.48 15.23 -8.46
CA THR A 353 -3.82 14.18 -9.40
C THR A 353 -3.05 12.92 -9.04
N VAL A 354 -3.73 11.78 -9.08
CA VAL A 354 -3.09 10.46 -9.05
C VAL A 354 -3.11 9.90 -10.46
N VAL A 355 -1.94 9.47 -10.92
CA VAL A 355 -1.71 8.94 -12.26
C VAL A 355 -1.35 7.46 -12.15
N ALA A 356 -2.02 6.64 -12.93
CA ALA A 356 -1.61 5.26 -13.20
C ALA A 356 -1.01 5.22 -14.61
N ALA A 357 0.30 5.00 -14.68
CA ALA A 357 1.07 4.97 -15.92
C ALA A 357 1.40 3.54 -16.34
N GLU A 358 1.23 3.24 -17.63
CA GLU A 358 1.58 1.96 -18.27
C GLU A 358 2.31 2.26 -19.59
N GLY A 359 3.65 2.29 -19.53
CA GLY A 359 4.46 2.72 -20.65
C GLY A 359 4.16 4.17 -21.04
N THR A 360 3.55 4.37 -22.21
CA THR A 360 3.15 5.70 -22.74
C THR A 360 1.70 6.07 -22.41
N ARG A 361 0.91 5.15 -21.82
CA ARG A 361 -0.49 5.39 -21.48
C ARG A 361 -0.58 5.90 -20.05
N GLU A 362 -1.39 6.92 -19.85
CA GLU A 362 -1.71 7.43 -18.52
C GLU A 362 -3.23 7.45 -18.33
N SER A 363 -3.66 7.07 -17.13
CA SER A 363 -5.02 7.32 -16.65
C SER A 363 -4.91 8.12 -15.37
N GLU A 364 -5.79 9.10 -15.18
CA GLU A 364 -5.67 10.07 -14.10
C GLU A 364 -6.98 10.28 -13.35
N THR A 365 -6.87 10.64 -12.07
CA THR A 365 -8.00 11.04 -11.23
C THR A 365 -7.59 12.15 -10.27
N GLY A 366 -8.45 13.16 -10.13
CA GLY A 366 -8.19 14.33 -9.31
C GLY A 366 -8.81 14.25 -7.92
N GLY A 367 -8.14 14.84 -6.95
CA GLY A 367 -8.65 15.04 -5.60
C GLY A 367 -8.25 16.41 -5.03
N THR A 368 -8.87 16.78 -3.92
CA THR A 368 -8.56 18.02 -3.21
C THR A 368 -8.15 17.73 -1.76
N PHE A 369 -7.10 18.39 -1.30
CA PHE A 369 -6.58 18.28 0.06
C PHE A 369 -6.68 19.62 0.78
N THR A 370 -7.64 19.71 1.71
CA THR A 370 -7.89 20.88 2.54
C THR A 370 -7.31 20.68 3.92
N GLN A 371 -6.40 21.58 4.32
CA GLN A 371 -5.82 21.62 5.65
C GLN A 371 -6.29 22.87 6.39
N VAL A 372 -6.69 22.68 7.64
CA VAL A 372 -7.03 23.76 8.57
C VAL A 372 -6.09 23.66 9.76
N THR A 373 -5.45 24.78 10.11
CA THR A 373 -4.71 24.89 11.37
C THR A 373 -5.48 25.81 12.30
N SER A 374 -5.87 25.31 13.46
CA SER A 374 -6.58 26.07 14.48
C SER A 374 -5.71 27.21 15.03
N GLN A 375 -6.33 28.27 15.55
CA GLN A 375 -5.59 29.29 16.30
C GLN A 375 -5.15 28.74 17.66
N PRO A 376 -3.96 29.12 18.17
CA PRO A 376 -3.54 28.76 19.52
C PRO A 376 -4.55 29.23 20.56
N PRO A 377 -4.88 28.39 21.57
CA PRO A 377 -5.92 28.71 22.55
C PRO A 377 -5.56 29.90 23.44
N ILE A 378 -4.27 30.28 23.53
CA ILE A 378 -3.84 31.46 24.30
C ILE A 378 -4.37 32.77 23.70
N LEU A 379 -4.58 32.83 22.38
CA LEU A 379 -5.07 34.03 21.70
C LEU A 379 -6.57 34.26 21.91
N THR A 380 -7.31 33.21 22.27
CA THR A 380 -8.72 33.30 22.66
C THR A 380 -8.91 33.32 24.18
N ALA A 381 -7.83 33.14 24.95
CA ALA A 381 -7.88 33.10 26.40
C ALA A 381 -8.14 34.48 27.02
N GLU A 382 -8.85 34.51 28.15
CA GLU A 382 -9.09 35.73 28.90
C GLU A 382 -8.30 35.74 30.22
N LEU A 383 -7.39 36.70 30.35
CA LEU A 383 -6.59 36.95 31.55
C LEU A 383 -7.19 38.09 32.38
N ARG A 384 -7.54 37.81 33.64
CA ARG A 384 -8.14 38.77 34.58
C ARG A 384 -7.31 38.90 35.85
N LEU A 385 -7.23 40.12 36.38
CA LEU A 385 -6.62 40.42 37.68
C LEU A 385 -7.67 40.91 38.65
N HIS A 386 -7.73 40.32 39.84
CA HIS A 386 -8.64 40.73 40.90
C HIS A 386 -7.91 40.99 42.23
N PRO A 387 -8.01 42.21 42.81
CA PRO A 387 -8.55 43.43 42.21
C PRO A 387 -7.58 44.03 41.16
N GLU A 388 -8.06 44.77 40.16
CA GLU A 388 -7.15 45.44 39.19
C GLU A 388 -6.28 46.53 39.86
N THR A 389 -6.82 47.21 40.87
CA THR A 389 -6.08 48.20 41.69
C THR A 389 -6.11 47.80 43.15
N LEU A 390 -4.94 47.61 43.75
CA LEU A 390 -4.79 47.32 45.17
C LEU A 390 -4.21 48.53 45.91
N ARG A 391 -4.91 49.00 46.93
CA ARG A 391 -4.45 50.12 47.79
C ARG A 391 -3.95 49.60 49.12
N ARG A 392 -2.77 50.04 49.55
CA ARG A 392 -2.12 49.59 50.79
C ARG A 392 -1.49 50.75 51.53
N ARG A 393 -1.80 50.85 52.83
CA ARG A 393 -1.20 51.85 53.73
C ARG A 393 -0.09 51.23 54.55
N ASP A 394 1.08 51.86 54.60
CA ASP A 394 2.25 51.46 55.41
C ASP A 394 2.76 50.01 55.16
N ARG A 395 2.45 49.43 53.98
CA ARG A 395 2.84 48.06 53.60
C ARG A 395 3.67 48.07 52.31
N THR A 396 4.58 47.11 52.19
CA THR A 396 5.42 46.89 51.00
C THR A 396 4.89 45.79 50.08
N ASN A 397 3.86 45.05 50.51
CA ASN A 397 3.36 43.88 49.80
C ASN A 397 1.87 43.98 49.49
N GLY A 398 1.47 43.27 48.44
CA GLY A 398 0.11 43.10 47.96
C GLY A 398 -0.09 41.72 47.36
N THR A 399 -1.34 41.29 47.27
CA THR A 399 -1.71 40.01 46.69
C THR A 399 -2.89 40.22 45.75
N TYR A 400 -2.81 39.60 44.58
CA TYR A 400 -3.82 39.61 43.52
C TYR A 400 -4.20 38.16 43.21
N GLN A 401 -5.44 37.95 42.81
CA GLN A 401 -5.85 36.72 42.16
C GLN A 401 -5.78 36.93 40.65
N VAL A 402 -5.09 36.04 39.94
CA VAL A 402 -4.97 36.05 38.49
C VAL A 402 -5.78 34.89 37.95
N THR A 403 -6.81 35.17 37.19
CA THR A 403 -7.68 34.15 36.58
C THR A 403 -7.37 34.05 35.10
N LEU A 404 -7.21 32.84 34.59
CA LEU A 404 -7.03 32.55 33.17
C LEU A 404 -8.14 31.61 32.71
N GLU A 405 -8.93 32.07 31.74
CA GLU A 405 -10.07 31.35 31.16
C GLU A 405 -9.72 30.93 29.72
N ASN A 406 -9.82 29.63 29.42
CA ASN A 406 -9.65 29.09 28.07
C ASN A 406 -11.00 29.10 27.36
N HIS A 407 -11.20 30.02 26.41
CA HIS A 407 -12.45 30.09 25.62
C HIS A 407 -12.46 29.11 24.44
N ASP A 408 -11.32 28.50 24.11
CA ASP A 408 -11.25 27.45 23.10
C ASP A 408 -11.99 26.20 23.60
N ARG A 409 -12.83 25.62 22.74
CA ARG A 409 -13.69 24.46 23.10
C ARG A 409 -13.15 23.12 22.64
N SER A 410 -12.06 23.08 21.89
CA SER A 410 -11.45 21.86 21.37
C SER A 410 -10.04 21.61 21.92
N GLN A 411 -9.30 22.64 22.31
CA GLN A 411 -7.88 22.55 22.67
C GLN A 411 -7.61 22.84 24.16
N TRP A 412 -6.66 22.08 24.73
CA TRP A 412 -6.11 22.36 26.06
C TRP A 412 -5.17 23.56 25.98
N LEU A 413 -5.26 24.48 26.94
CA LEU A 413 -4.36 25.63 27.05
C LEU A 413 -3.27 25.33 28.08
N GLN A 414 -2.02 25.23 27.61
CA GLN A 414 -0.85 25.20 28.48
C GLN A 414 -0.27 26.61 28.57
N ALA A 415 -0.23 27.21 29.75
CA ALA A 415 0.21 28.59 29.92
C ALA A 415 1.09 28.76 31.17
N ASN A 416 2.11 29.61 31.04
CA ASN A 416 2.95 30.09 32.14
C ASN A 416 2.64 31.57 32.40
N LEU A 417 2.66 31.95 33.67
CA LEU A 417 2.41 33.31 34.13
C LEU A 417 3.71 34.04 34.44
N PHE A 418 3.83 35.24 33.90
CA PHE A 418 4.93 36.16 34.15
C PHE A 418 4.39 37.50 34.60
N ALA A 419 5.22 38.27 35.32
CA ALA A 419 4.90 39.65 35.64
C ALA A 419 6.15 40.50 35.69
N TRP A 420 6.00 41.76 35.27
CA TRP A 420 7.10 42.70 35.22
C TRP A 420 6.61 44.15 35.37
N ASP A 421 7.51 45.02 35.80
CA ASP A 421 7.31 46.46 35.84
C ASP A 421 8.41 47.18 35.07
N GLN A 422 8.08 48.30 34.41
CA GLN A 422 9.03 49.04 33.58
C GLN A 422 10.24 49.57 34.37
N GLU A 423 10.01 49.96 35.62
CA GLU A 423 11.03 50.56 36.49
C GLU A 423 11.91 49.52 37.20
N ARG A 424 11.57 48.22 37.10
CA ARG A 424 12.22 47.09 37.80
C ARG A 424 12.35 47.30 39.31
N MET A 425 11.39 47.99 39.89
CA MET A 425 11.32 48.28 41.33
C MET A 425 10.46 47.26 42.08
N MET A 426 9.69 46.44 41.37
CA MET A 426 8.75 45.48 41.96
C MET A 426 9.28 44.05 41.85
N ARG A 427 8.80 43.19 42.76
CA ARG A 427 9.06 41.75 42.74
C ARG A 427 7.74 41.01 42.69
N PHE A 428 7.70 39.97 41.88
CA PHE A 428 6.51 39.19 41.59
C PHE A 428 6.78 37.71 41.87
N SER A 429 5.79 37.02 42.41
CA SER A 429 5.81 35.56 42.55
C SER A 429 4.39 35.01 42.43
N PHE A 430 4.22 33.98 41.61
CA PHE A 430 2.94 33.31 41.41
C PHE A 430 2.88 31.98 42.18
N ALA A 431 1.66 31.56 42.54
CA ALA A 431 1.40 30.27 43.16
C ALA A 431 0.04 29.71 42.65
N PRO A 432 0.03 28.72 41.74
CA PRO A 432 1.16 28.28 40.89
C PRO A 432 1.42 29.27 39.73
N ASP A 433 2.53 29.09 39.02
CA ASP A 433 2.93 29.89 37.85
C ASP A 433 2.67 29.20 36.50
N ARG A 434 2.35 27.91 36.48
CA ARG A 434 2.03 27.12 35.28
C ARG A 434 0.67 26.43 35.40
N PHE A 435 -0.05 26.35 34.29
CA PHE A 435 -1.34 25.69 34.19
C PHE A 435 -1.49 24.86 32.92
N ASP A 436 -2.25 23.77 33.05
CA ASP A 436 -2.88 23.05 31.95
C ASP A 436 -4.40 23.18 32.12
N ILE A 437 -5.05 23.94 31.24
CA ILE A 437 -6.46 24.32 31.35
C ILE A 437 -7.25 23.55 30.28
N PRO A 438 -8.27 22.76 30.66
CA PRO A 438 -9.08 22.03 29.69
C PRO A 438 -9.84 22.99 28.75
N PRO A 439 -10.33 22.49 27.59
CA PRO A 439 -11.16 23.29 26.71
C PRO A 439 -12.40 23.84 27.44
N GLY A 440 -12.68 25.14 27.30
CA GLY A 440 -13.75 25.84 28.01
C GLY A 440 -13.53 26.03 29.52
N GLY A 441 -12.36 25.68 30.04
CA GLY A 441 -12.04 25.69 31.47
C GLY A 441 -11.53 27.04 32.00
N SER A 442 -11.41 27.13 33.33
CA SER A 442 -10.85 28.29 34.02
C SER A 442 -9.98 27.86 35.19
N THR A 443 -8.92 28.61 35.47
CA THR A 443 -8.03 28.42 36.61
C THR A 443 -7.63 29.75 37.24
N ALA A 444 -7.09 29.71 38.46
CA ALA A 444 -6.58 30.90 39.14
C ALA A 444 -5.25 30.67 39.85
N ALA A 445 -4.40 31.69 39.87
CA ALA A 445 -3.16 31.79 40.64
C ALA A 445 -3.22 32.94 41.64
N TRP A 446 -2.47 32.81 42.73
CA TRP A 446 -2.16 33.95 43.59
C TRP A 446 -0.88 34.64 43.13
N LEU A 447 -0.96 35.92 42.80
CA LEU A 447 0.17 36.79 42.50
C LEU A 447 0.51 37.62 43.74
N SER A 448 1.68 37.37 44.31
CA SER A 448 2.27 38.20 45.35
C SER A 448 3.18 39.26 44.75
N VAL A 449 2.98 40.50 45.15
CA VAL A 449 3.70 41.67 44.65
C VAL A 449 4.38 42.37 45.82
N SER A 450 5.65 42.71 45.67
CA SER A 450 6.39 43.51 46.66
C SER A 450 7.05 44.72 46.02
N ALA A 451 6.98 45.88 46.66
CA ALA A 451 7.57 47.13 46.21
C ALA A 451 8.13 47.95 47.40
N PRO A 452 9.11 48.84 47.18
CA PRO A 452 9.67 49.70 48.22
C PRO A 452 8.61 50.55 48.93
N LYS A 453 8.89 50.88 50.21
CA LYS A 453 8.01 51.74 50.99
C LYS A 453 7.86 53.12 50.32
N PRO A 454 6.65 53.69 50.28
CA PRO A 454 6.46 55.06 49.80
C PRO A 454 7.15 56.06 50.74
N PRO A 455 7.61 57.21 50.22
CA PRO A 455 8.08 58.31 51.07
C PRO A 455 6.98 58.74 52.07
N ARG A 456 7.39 59.26 53.23
CA ARG A 456 6.47 59.66 54.30
C ARG A 456 5.46 60.71 53.80
N GLY A 457 4.18 60.51 54.11
CA GLY A 457 3.10 61.42 53.72
C GLY A 457 2.78 61.44 52.23
N LYS A 458 3.47 60.62 51.41
CA LYS A 458 3.22 60.52 49.97
C LYS A 458 2.44 59.26 49.63
N GLU A 459 1.65 59.37 48.58
CA GLU A 459 1.05 58.26 47.87
C GLU A 459 1.87 58.00 46.60
N VAL A 460 2.19 56.73 46.34
CA VAL A 460 2.92 56.29 45.14
C VAL A 460 2.09 55.23 44.45
N THR A 461 1.80 55.44 43.17
CA THR A 461 1.09 54.49 42.30
C THR A 461 2.10 53.81 41.39
N ARG A 462 2.11 52.47 41.38
CA ARG A 462 2.98 51.66 40.52
C ARG A 462 2.13 50.74 39.66
N THR A 463 2.41 50.75 38.36
CA THR A 463 1.77 49.84 37.39
C THR A 463 2.72 48.70 37.06
N PHE A 464 2.15 47.53 36.80
CA PHE A 464 2.87 46.34 36.35
C PHE A 464 2.03 45.59 35.33
N GLN A 465 2.68 44.73 34.54
CA GLN A 465 2.02 43.85 33.57
C GLN A 465 2.11 42.41 34.04
N VAL A 466 1.01 41.68 33.87
CA VAL A 466 0.93 40.23 34.00
C VAL A 466 0.73 39.67 32.60
N GLU A 467 1.46 38.63 32.28
CA GLU A 467 1.49 37.97 30.97
C GLU A 467 1.22 36.48 31.18
N ALA A 468 0.32 35.92 30.37
CA ALA A 468 0.16 34.48 30.22
C ALA A 468 0.69 34.08 28.85
N SER A 469 1.62 33.13 28.78
CA SER A 469 2.25 32.67 27.53
C SER A 469 2.28 31.16 27.42
N ASP A 470 2.00 30.65 26.22
CA ASP A 470 2.17 29.24 25.85
C ASP A 470 3.59 28.92 25.35
N GLY A 471 4.49 29.90 25.35
CA GLY A 471 5.86 29.83 24.86
C GLY A 471 6.06 30.37 23.44
N VAL A 472 4.98 30.59 22.68
CA VAL A 472 5.01 31.17 21.33
C VAL A 472 4.26 32.49 21.30
N GLU A 473 3.04 32.49 21.80
CA GLU A 473 2.14 33.64 21.87
C GLU A 473 1.85 34.03 23.33
N SER A 474 1.26 35.21 23.54
CA SER A 474 0.93 35.68 24.89
C SER A 474 -0.27 36.62 24.94
N VAL A 475 -0.92 36.66 26.10
CA VAL A 475 -1.94 37.66 26.45
C VAL A 475 -1.49 38.42 27.70
N THR A 476 -1.70 39.74 27.71
CA THR A 476 -1.21 40.62 28.78
C THR A 476 -2.35 41.39 29.47
N ARG A 477 -2.15 41.72 30.75
CA ARG A 477 -3.09 42.50 31.56
C ARG A 477 -2.34 43.41 32.54
N ASN A 478 -2.79 44.66 32.66
CA ASN A 478 -2.18 45.63 33.59
C ASN A 478 -2.76 45.47 35.00
N GLY A 479 -1.89 45.58 36.02
CA GLY A 479 -2.26 45.69 37.43
C GLY A 479 -1.68 46.97 38.05
N THR A 480 -2.32 47.47 39.11
CA THR A 480 -1.89 48.70 39.80
C THR A 480 -1.77 48.48 41.31
N LEU A 481 -0.65 48.89 41.89
CA LEU A 481 -0.39 48.92 43.34
C LEU A 481 -0.24 50.37 43.81
N VAL A 482 -1.16 50.84 44.65
CA VAL A 482 -1.11 52.18 45.27
C VAL A 482 -0.67 52.04 46.72
N GLN A 483 0.43 52.70 47.08
CA GLN A 483 0.97 52.68 48.44
C GLN A 483 0.98 54.07 49.06
N SER A 484 0.43 54.20 50.27
CA SER A 484 0.47 55.44 51.04
C SER A 484 1.32 55.28 52.30
N GLY A 485 2.17 56.28 52.57
CA GLY A 485 3.02 56.34 53.77
C GLY A 485 2.43 57.27 54.82
N SER A 486 2.25 56.79 56.05
CA SER A 486 1.79 57.62 57.16
C SER A 486 2.84 58.68 57.54
N ASN A 487 2.39 59.91 57.78
CA ASN A 487 3.24 60.98 58.30
C ASN A 487 2.99 61.17 59.80
N TRP A 488 3.82 60.53 60.63
CA TRP A 488 3.73 60.61 62.09
C TRP A 488 4.53 61.78 62.70
N ILE A 489 5.38 62.45 61.91
CA ILE A 489 6.23 63.57 62.36
C ILE A 489 5.42 64.69 63.02
N PRO A 490 4.25 65.12 62.48
CA PRO A 490 3.44 66.16 63.12
C PRO A 490 2.94 65.77 64.51
N ILE A 491 2.61 64.49 64.71
CA ILE A 491 2.10 63.96 65.98
C ILE A 491 3.21 63.97 67.03
N VAL A 492 4.38 63.41 66.71
CA VAL A 492 5.51 63.37 67.66
C VAL A 492 6.03 64.78 67.96
N ARG A 493 6.06 65.66 66.97
CA ARG A 493 6.34 67.09 67.17
C ARG A 493 5.40 67.73 68.19
N ALA A 494 4.09 67.52 68.05
CA ALA A 494 3.10 68.08 68.96
C ALA A 494 3.29 67.57 70.39
N VAL A 495 3.47 66.26 70.55
CA VAL A 495 3.67 65.62 71.86
C VAL A 495 4.92 66.16 72.56
N LEU A 496 6.06 66.20 71.88
CA LEU A 496 7.31 66.71 72.48
C LEU A 496 7.22 68.21 72.84
N THR A 497 6.61 69.01 71.97
CA THR A 497 6.46 70.46 72.23
C THR A 497 5.57 70.72 73.44
N LEU A 498 4.46 69.99 73.57
CA LEU A 498 3.55 70.10 74.71
C LEU A 498 4.20 69.61 76.01
N LEU A 499 4.84 68.42 75.99
CA LEU A 499 5.54 67.89 77.16
C LEU A 499 6.66 68.83 77.63
N GLY A 500 7.44 69.40 76.70
CA GLY A 500 8.48 70.37 77.03
C GLY A 500 7.91 71.63 77.67
N GLY A 501 6.82 72.19 77.12
CA GLY A 501 6.16 73.38 77.67
C GLY A 501 5.58 73.15 79.06
N ILE A 502 4.94 72.00 79.28
CA ILE A 502 4.40 71.60 80.58
C ILE A 502 5.54 71.46 81.60
N ALA A 503 6.64 70.79 81.25
CA ALA A 503 7.79 70.64 82.13
C ALA A 503 8.41 71.98 82.55
N VAL A 504 8.53 72.93 81.61
CA VAL A 504 8.98 74.30 81.93
C VAL A 504 8.00 75.00 82.88
N ALA A 505 6.69 74.95 82.59
CA ALA A 505 5.69 75.58 83.44
C ALA A 505 5.73 75.00 84.87
N VAL A 506 5.73 73.68 85.02
CA VAL A 506 5.85 73.01 86.34
C VAL A 506 7.14 73.43 87.05
N GLY A 507 8.27 73.44 86.33
CA GLY A 507 9.56 73.91 86.86
C GLY A 507 9.54 75.36 87.34
N THR A 508 8.83 76.26 86.64
CA THR A 508 8.67 77.66 87.05
C THR A 508 7.87 77.84 88.34
N PHE A 509 6.87 76.99 88.60
CA PHE A 509 6.09 77.07 89.84
C PHE A 509 6.73 76.32 91.02
N THR A 510 7.69 75.43 90.78
CA THR A 510 8.19 74.47 91.78
C THR A 510 8.60 75.08 93.13
N PRO A 511 9.39 76.16 93.22
CA PRO A 511 9.77 76.72 94.53
C PRO A 511 8.61 77.30 95.32
N TRP A 512 7.59 77.82 94.62
CA TRP A 512 6.41 78.40 95.26
C TRP A 512 5.43 77.32 95.70
N MET A 513 5.50 76.13 95.10
CA MET A 513 4.65 74.99 95.46
C MET A 513 5.06 74.32 96.76
N ILE A 514 6.30 74.51 97.23
CA ILE A 514 6.79 73.88 98.47
C ILE A 514 6.16 74.53 99.72
N ASN A 515 5.85 75.83 99.67
CA ASN A 515 5.28 76.63 100.77
C ASN A 515 3.86 77.14 100.46
N LEU A 516 3.05 76.35 99.74
CA LEU A 516 1.64 76.69 99.51
C LEU A 516 0.82 76.52 100.79
N PRO A 517 -0.08 77.47 101.14
CA PRO A 517 -0.54 78.62 100.34
C PRO A 517 0.21 79.94 100.61
N ASP A 518 1.12 79.99 101.59
CA ASP A 518 1.61 81.23 102.19
C ASP A 518 2.31 82.17 101.19
N TYR A 519 3.12 81.64 100.28
CA TYR A 519 3.95 82.47 99.39
C TYR A 519 3.12 83.44 98.50
N TRP A 520 2.00 82.98 97.93
CA TRP A 520 1.20 83.80 97.00
C TRP A 520 0.43 84.92 97.69
N ILE A 521 0.03 84.69 98.94
CA ILE A 521 -0.84 85.61 99.70
C ILE A 521 0.00 86.57 100.53
N THR A 522 1.15 86.13 101.05
CA THR A 522 1.94 86.90 102.02
C THR A 522 3.21 87.48 101.42
N GLU A 523 3.95 86.73 100.59
CA GLU A 523 5.28 87.13 100.12
C GLU A 523 5.24 87.87 98.77
N LEU A 524 4.38 87.45 97.83
CA LEU A 524 4.30 88.07 96.50
C LEU A 524 3.97 89.59 96.55
N PRO A 525 3.02 90.09 97.37
CA PRO A 525 2.76 91.52 97.48
C PRO A 525 3.91 92.32 98.10
N ARG A 526 4.84 91.65 98.80
CA ARG A 526 5.96 92.27 99.54
C ARG A 526 7.28 92.32 98.75
N ILE A 527 7.31 91.80 97.51
CA ILE A 527 8.50 91.80 96.62
C ILE A 527 9.11 93.20 96.48
N GLY A 528 8.29 94.25 96.42
CA GLY A 528 8.77 95.64 96.28
C GLY A 528 9.59 96.16 97.48
N SER A 529 9.43 95.51 98.64
CA SER A 529 10.14 95.80 99.89
C SER A 529 11.15 94.72 100.29
N ALA A 530 11.37 93.70 99.45
CA ALA A 530 12.33 92.64 99.72
C ALA A 530 13.77 93.19 99.74
N THR A 531 14.56 92.75 100.72
CA THR A 531 15.98 93.13 100.86
C THR A 531 16.93 92.10 100.27
N ASP A 532 16.46 90.86 100.06
CA ASP A 532 17.19 89.83 99.31
C ASP A 532 16.96 90.02 97.80
N ASP A 533 18.06 90.15 97.05
CA ASP A 533 18.05 90.29 95.59
C ASP A 533 17.39 89.08 94.91
N VAL A 534 17.48 87.88 95.49
CA VAL A 534 16.86 86.67 94.93
C VAL A 534 15.34 86.75 95.05
N GLU A 535 14.80 87.06 96.23
CA GLU A 535 13.36 87.24 96.45
C GLU A 535 12.78 88.35 95.55
N ARG A 536 13.54 89.44 95.34
CA ARG A 536 13.13 90.56 94.50
C ARG A 536 13.09 90.22 93.01
N THR A 537 14.00 89.38 92.52
CA THR A 537 14.21 89.15 91.07
C THR A 537 13.59 87.84 90.54
N GLN A 538 13.49 86.81 91.39
CA GLN A 538 13.02 85.47 91.00
C GLN A 538 11.63 85.47 90.35
N PRO A 539 10.62 86.22 90.84
CA PRO A 539 9.27 86.22 90.26
C PRO A 539 9.22 86.78 88.85
N ALA A 540 9.94 87.88 88.58
CA ALA A 540 10.00 88.48 87.26
C ALA A 540 10.63 87.54 86.23
N ILE A 541 11.71 86.85 86.61
CA ILE A 541 12.43 85.94 85.71
C ILE A 541 11.64 84.66 85.45
N ARG A 542 10.96 84.12 86.47
CA ARG A 542 10.07 82.97 86.28
C ARG A 542 8.84 83.32 85.45
N ALA A 543 8.29 84.52 85.59
CA ALA A 543 7.23 85.01 84.71
C ALA A 543 7.71 85.14 83.25
N ALA A 544 8.94 85.64 83.04
CA ALA A 544 9.55 85.67 81.71
C ALA A 544 9.73 84.26 81.13
N ILE A 545 10.21 83.30 81.93
CA ILE A 545 10.34 81.88 81.50
C ILE A 545 8.99 81.27 81.17
N LEU A 546 7.95 81.52 81.97
CA LEU A 546 6.59 81.05 81.70
C LEU A 546 6.05 81.64 80.39
N PHE A 547 6.26 82.94 80.16
CA PHE A 547 5.89 83.59 78.91
C PHE A 547 6.61 82.95 77.72
N MET A 548 7.91 82.69 77.84
CA MET A 548 8.66 81.97 76.81
C MET A 548 8.19 80.52 76.63
N ALA A 549 7.73 79.84 77.68
CA ALA A 549 7.15 78.50 77.58
C ALA A 549 5.82 78.51 76.81
N VAL A 550 4.99 79.54 77.01
CA VAL A 550 3.78 79.78 76.22
C VAL A 550 4.15 80.08 74.76
N MET A 551 5.18 80.90 74.50
CA MET A 551 5.67 81.10 73.14
C MET A 551 6.18 79.80 72.49
N MET A 552 6.85 78.95 73.28
CA MET A 552 7.37 77.66 72.83
C MET A 552 6.24 76.72 72.38
N THR A 553 5.12 76.67 73.13
CA THR A 553 3.94 75.87 72.79
C THR A 553 3.11 76.48 71.66
N ILE A 554 2.94 77.81 71.60
CA ILE A 554 2.30 78.51 70.47
C ILE A 554 3.09 78.28 69.18
N GLY A 555 4.42 78.11 69.27
CA GLY A 555 5.28 77.72 68.15
C GLY A 555 4.88 76.42 67.44
N LEU A 556 4.00 75.60 68.04
CA LEU A 556 3.39 74.45 67.41
C LEU A 556 2.53 74.82 66.18
N ALA A 557 1.86 75.98 66.21
CA ALA A 557 1.05 76.48 65.09
C ALA A 557 1.92 76.96 63.90
N GLY A 558 3.22 77.21 64.11
CA GLY A 558 4.14 77.66 63.08
C GLY A 558 4.62 76.54 62.15
N ARG A 559 4.80 76.81 60.86
CA ARG A 559 5.17 75.78 59.85
C ARG A 559 6.59 75.20 59.96
N GLY A 560 7.50 75.76 60.76
CA GLY A 560 8.92 75.36 60.71
C GLY A 560 9.64 75.15 62.04
N GLY A 561 8.92 75.06 63.17
CA GLY A 561 9.49 74.81 64.50
C GLY A 561 10.50 75.85 65.03
N LYS A 562 10.87 76.87 64.23
CA LYS A 562 11.87 77.90 64.57
C LYS A 562 11.48 78.63 65.85
N ALA A 563 10.22 79.06 65.98
CA ALA A 563 9.71 79.73 67.18
C ALA A 563 9.86 78.86 68.44
N THR A 564 9.52 77.57 68.35
CA THR A 564 9.67 76.61 69.45
C THR A 564 11.14 76.45 69.85
N VAL A 565 12.05 76.29 68.88
CA VAL A 565 13.51 76.18 69.16
C VAL A 565 14.06 77.48 69.75
N SER A 566 13.71 78.64 69.17
CA SER A 566 14.17 79.94 69.67
C SER A 566 13.69 80.21 71.10
N ALA A 567 12.43 79.90 71.41
CA ALA A 567 11.88 80.04 72.75
C ALA A 567 12.56 79.08 73.75
N ALA A 568 12.80 77.82 73.36
CA ALA A 568 13.53 76.86 74.19
C ALA A 568 14.97 77.33 74.50
N VAL A 569 15.68 77.85 73.49
CA VAL A 569 17.02 78.42 73.66
C VAL A 569 16.96 79.64 74.59
N LEU A 570 16.01 80.55 74.40
CA LEU A 570 15.83 81.72 75.26
C LEU A 570 15.51 81.32 76.71
N ILE A 571 14.69 80.29 76.93
CA ILE A 571 14.42 79.73 78.25
C ILE A 571 15.72 79.23 78.88
N ALA A 572 16.50 78.41 78.16
CA ALA A 572 17.74 77.87 78.66
C ALA A 572 18.77 78.96 78.95
N THR A 573 18.95 79.94 78.06
CA THR A 573 19.90 81.05 78.26
C THR A 573 19.46 81.97 79.39
N THR A 574 18.16 82.23 79.54
CA THR A 574 17.63 83.04 80.65
C THR A 574 17.82 82.33 81.98
N LEU A 575 17.59 81.01 82.02
CA LEU A 575 17.83 80.19 83.20
C LEU A 575 19.31 80.19 83.60
N ILE A 576 20.22 79.97 82.63
CA ILE A 576 21.67 79.98 82.86
C ILE A 576 22.14 81.37 83.30
N GLY A 577 21.73 82.42 82.59
CA GLY A 577 22.10 83.80 82.90
C GLY A 577 21.62 84.21 84.28
N TYR A 578 20.40 83.83 84.66
CA TYR A 578 19.90 84.09 86.01
C TYR A 578 20.64 83.28 87.07
N PHE A 579 20.96 82.01 86.81
CA PHE A 579 21.75 81.20 87.73
C PHE A 579 23.15 81.80 87.97
N VAL A 580 23.81 82.30 86.93
CA VAL A 580 25.10 83.01 87.05
C VAL A 580 24.95 84.30 87.87
N TYR A 581 23.92 85.09 87.63
CA TYR A 581 23.63 86.31 88.41
C TYR A 581 23.38 86.01 89.88
N VAL A 582 22.53 85.03 90.20
CA VAL A 582 22.25 84.64 91.59
C VAL A 582 23.52 84.14 92.28
N SER A 583 24.33 83.34 91.58
CA SER A 583 25.59 82.81 92.13
C SER A 583 26.66 83.88 92.36
N SER A 584 26.59 85.03 91.69
CA SER A 584 27.51 86.15 91.94
C SER A 584 27.08 87.05 93.09
N GLN A 585 25.78 87.07 93.44
CA GLN A 585 25.25 87.83 94.57
C GLN A 585 25.26 87.01 95.87
N VAL A 586 25.01 85.70 95.78
CA VAL A 586 24.85 84.82 96.94
C VAL A 586 25.56 83.47 96.68
N SER A 587 26.27 82.97 97.70
CA SER A 587 26.85 81.62 97.67
C SER A 587 25.74 80.57 97.71
N THR A 588 25.26 80.15 96.54
CA THR A 588 24.22 79.14 96.42
C THR A 588 24.82 77.73 96.45
N GLY A 589 24.32 76.87 97.34
CA GLY A 589 24.77 75.48 97.48
C GLY A 589 24.29 74.52 96.38
N GLY A 590 23.77 75.04 95.25
CA GLY A 590 23.25 74.23 94.15
C GLY A 590 22.24 74.96 93.27
N PRO A 591 21.78 74.33 92.17
CA PRO A 591 20.80 74.91 91.28
C PRO A 591 19.45 75.12 91.95
N MET A 592 18.78 76.21 91.57
CA MET A 592 17.47 76.58 92.07
C MET A 592 16.44 75.45 91.91
N TYR A 593 15.56 75.28 92.89
CA TYR A 593 14.45 74.33 92.81
C TYR A 593 13.63 74.53 91.51
N GLY A 594 13.40 73.43 90.80
CA GLY A 594 12.72 73.42 89.49
C GLY A 594 13.59 73.75 88.28
N ALA A 595 14.86 74.20 88.45
CA ALA A 595 15.74 74.53 87.32
C ALA A 595 16.01 73.34 86.39
N TYR A 596 16.18 72.13 86.93
CA TYR A 596 16.35 70.92 86.12
C TYR A 596 15.13 70.60 85.24
N LEU A 597 13.91 70.83 85.74
CA LEU A 597 12.67 70.66 84.98
C LEU A 597 12.55 71.70 83.86
N ILE A 598 12.94 72.95 84.13
CA ILE A 598 12.99 74.01 83.11
C ILE A 598 14.01 73.65 82.02
N GLY A 599 15.22 73.23 82.41
CA GLY A 599 16.26 72.82 81.46
C GLY A 599 15.87 71.61 80.62
N ALA A 600 15.36 70.55 81.25
CA ALA A 600 14.88 69.35 80.55
C ALA A 600 13.68 69.67 79.65
N GLY A 601 12.74 70.50 80.11
CA GLY A 601 11.59 70.94 79.34
C GLY A 601 11.99 71.76 78.10
N ALA A 602 12.99 72.63 78.23
CA ALA A 602 13.56 73.36 77.09
C ALA A 602 14.21 72.40 76.08
N LEU A 603 14.96 71.38 76.52
CA LEU A 603 15.56 70.39 75.62
C LEU A 603 14.51 69.56 74.88
N ILE A 604 13.47 69.09 75.59
CA ILE A 604 12.37 68.31 75.00
C ILE A 604 11.59 69.18 74.00
N GLY A 605 11.30 70.44 74.36
CA GLY A 605 10.66 71.40 73.47
C GLY A 605 11.51 71.69 72.23
N ALA A 606 12.83 71.86 72.38
CA ALA A 606 13.76 72.06 71.27
C ALA A 606 13.81 70.84 70.33
N ALA A 607 13.80 69.61 70.87
CA ALA A 607 13.72 68.39 70.08
C ALA A 607 12.42 68.31 69.26
N GLY A 608 11.27 68.67 69.86
CA GLY A 608 10.00 68.83 69.14
C GLY A 608 10.07 69.89 68.03
N GLY A 609 10.71 71.03 68.30
CA GLY A 609 10.94 72.09 67.32
C GLY A 609 11.85 71.69 66.15
N LEU A 610 12.88 70.88 66.40
CA LEU A 610 13.79 70.36 65.37
C LEU A 610 13.11 69.34 64.46
N LEU A 611 12.23 68.48 64.99
CA LEU A 611 11.39 67.60 64.18
C LEU A 611 10.45 68.37 63.24
N GLY A 612 10.08 69.61 63.58
CA GLY A 612 9.32 70.49 62.69
C GLY A 612 10.10 71.06 61.51
N ARG A 613 11.40 70.77 61.41
CA ARG A 613 12.27 71.13 60.27
C ARG A 613 12.57 69.95 59.35
N LEU A 614 12.25 68.71 59.78
CA LEU A 614 12.34 67.47 59.00
C LEU A 614 11.02 67.20 58.28
#